data_AF-A9XYP8-F1
#
_entry.id   AF-A9XYP8-F1
#
_cell.length_a   1.000
_cell.length_b   1.000
_cell.length_c   1.000
_cell.angle_alpha   90.00
_cell.angle_beta   90.00
_cell.angle_gamma   90.00
#
_symmetry.space_group_name_H-M   'P 1'
#
loop_
_entity.id
_entity.type
_entity.pdbx_description
1 polymer ?
#
loop_
_entity_poly.entity_id
_entity_poly.type
_entity_poly.pdbx_seq_one_letter_code
_entity_poly.pdbx_strand_id
1 'polypeptide(L)'
;LEKSRIVSQAPEERNYHIFYCMLAGMSREERQKLSLTDATDYYYLTQGETITCDGRDDAAEFNDIRSAMKVLMFSDPEIWEIMKILGALLHMGNIQYRATIIDNLDATEIIDSNHVVKSANLIEVDKQHLVDALTTRTIFAHGDTVVSTMSAELSLDVRDAFVKGIYGRMFVWIVNKINSAIYKPKAGVGRTSIGVL
;
A
#
# COMPACT_ATOMS: atom_id res chain seq x y z
N LEU A 1 7.80 12.27 -2.22
CA LEU A 1 6.63 11.37 -2.12
C LEU A 1 5.75 11.81 -0.96
N GLU A 2 4.55 12.31 -1.25
CA GLU A 2 3.58 12.76 -0.25
C GLU A 2 2.85 11.56 0.39
N LYS A 3 3.50 10.91 1.38
CA LYS A 3 2.98 9.65 1.94
C LYS A 3 1.60 9.79 2.60
N SER A 4 1.21 10.97 3.10
CA SER A 4 -0.12 11.19 3.70
C SER A 4 -1.26 10.87 2.74
N ARG A 5 -1.08 11.18 1.44
CA ARG A 5 -2.09 11.00 0.39
C ARG A 5 -2.61 9.57 0.27
N ILE A 6 -1.82 8.56 0.67
CA ILE A 6 -2.23 7.16 0.58
C ILE A 6 -3.41 6.82 1.51
N VAL A 7 -3.50 7.47 2.67
CA VAL A 7 -4.51 7.14 3.68
C VAL A 7 -5.58 8.22 3.86
N SER A 8 -5.38 9.40 3.28
CA SER A 8 -6.30 10.53 3.39
C SER A 8 -6.15 11.46 2.18
N GLN A 9 -7.27 12.00 1.70
CA GLN A 9 -7.33 12.95 0.60
C GLN A 9 -8.23 14.13 0.99
N ALA A 10 -7.92 15.32 0.48
CA ALA A 10 -8.83 16.46 0.61
C ALA A 10 -10.09 16.24 -0.25
N PRO A 11 -11.20 16.94 0.04
CA PRO A 11 -12.38 16.90 -0.81
C PRO A 11 -12.02 17.22 -2.27
N GLU A 12 -12.62 16.47 -3.20
CA GLU A 12 -12.36 16.54 -4.65
C GLU A 12 -10.95 16.12 -5.09
N GLU A 13 -10.13 15.55 -4.18
CA GLU A 13 -8.85 14.95 -4.54
C GLU A 13 -8.90 13.42 -4.61
N ARG A 14 -8.18 12.86 -5.57
CA ARG A 14 -7.95 11.41 -5.66
C ARG A 14 -6.71 10.97 -4.89
N ASN A 15 -6.67 9.68 -4.59
CA ASN A 15 -5.43 9.01 -4.21
C ASN A 15 -4.49 8.88 -5.44
N TYR A 16 -3.35 8.21 -5.30
CA TYR A 16 -2.42 7.97 -6.41
C TYR A 16 -3.09 7.22 -7.57
N HIS A 17 -2.81 7.67 -8.80
CA HIS A 17 -3.44 7.16 -10.02
C HIS A 17 -3.34 5.63 -10.17
N ILE A 18 -2.22 5.04 -9.75
CA ILE A 18 -1.97 3.61 -9.89
C ILE A 18 -3.11 2.75 -9.32
N PHE A 19 -3.79 3.17 -8.24
CA PHE A 19 -4.90 2.40 -7.69
C PHE A 19 -6.09 2.35 -8.64
N TYR A 20 -6.47 3.50 -9.20
CA TYR A 20 -7.57 3.60 -10.17
C TYR A 20 -7.21 2.92 -11.49
N CYS A 21 -5.98 3.14 -11.98
CA CYS A 21 -5.44 2.45 -13.16
C CYS A 21 -5.49 0.92 -13.00
N MET A 22 -4.98 0.41 -11.87
CA MET A 22 -4.96 -1.02 -11.56
C MET A 22 -6.38 -1.61 -11.55
N LEU A 23 -7.33 -0.96 -10.88
CA LEU A 23 -8.71 -1.46 -10.79
C LEU A 23 -9.46 -1.40 -12.13
N ALA A 24 -9.18 -0.41 -12.97
CA ALA A 24 -9.79 -0.24 -14.29
C ALA A 24 -9.16 -1.14 -15.37
N GLY A 25 -7.84 -1.35 -15.32
CA GLY A 25 -7.09 -2.00 -16.39
C GLY A 25 -6.72 -3.47 -16.16
N MET A 26 -6.84 -3.98 -14.93
CA MET A 26 -6.59 -5.42 -14.68
C MET A 26 -7.63 -6.32 -15.34
N SER A 27 -7.18 -7.51 -15.74
CA SER A 27 -8.09 -8.56 -16.17
C SER A 27 -8.98 -9.03 -15.01
N ARG A 28 -10.13 -9.64 -15.33
CA ARG A 28 -11.02 -10.20 -14.31
C ARG A 28 -10.31 -11.25 -13.45
N GLU A 29 -9.48 -12.08 -14.06
CA GLU A 29 -8.70 -13.12 -13.40
C GLU A 29 -7.64 -12.52 -12.47
N GLU A 30 -6.96 -11.46 -12.89
CA GLU A 30 -6.00 -10.73 -12.04
C GLU A 30 -6.71 -10.10 -10.84
N ARG A 31 -7.85 -9.42 -11.04
CA ARG A 31 -8.66 -8.86 -9.96
C ARG A 31 -9.12 -9.94 -8.98
N GLN A 32 -9.56 -11.09 -9.47
CA GLN A 32 -9.97 -12.22 -8.62
C GLN A 32 -8.82 -12.77 -7.77
N LYS A 33 -7.63 -12.94 -8.35
CA LYS A 33 -6.44 -13.39 -7.60
C LYS A 33 -6.07 -12.43 -6.48
N LEU A 34 -6.29 -11.14 -6.68
CA LEU A 34 -6.03 -10.10 -5.68
C LEU A 34 -7.24 -9.79 -4.79
N SER A 35 -8.36 -10.50 -4.95
CA SER A 35 -9.63 -10.23 -4.26
C SER A 35 -10.12 -8.78 -4.41
N LEU A 36 -9.86 -8.17 -5.58
CA LEU A 36 -10.16 -6.77 -5.84
C LEU A 36 -11.56 -6.55 -6.40
N THR A 37 -12.26 -5.55 -5.84
CA THR A 37 -13.58 -5.09 -6.27
C THR A 37 -13.50 -3.64 -6.78
N ASP A 38 -14.59 -2.88 -6.80
CA ASP A 38 -14.60 -1.57 -7.44
C ASP A 38 -13.98 -0.49 -6.54
N ALA A 39 -13.52 0.62 -7.13
CA ALA A 39 -12.83 1.67 -6.37
C ALA A 39 -13.67 2.23 -5.22
N THR A 40 -14.99 2.23 -5.37
CA THR A 40 -15.97 2.67 -4.35
C THR A 40 -15.98 1.81 -3.08
N ASP A 41 -15.44 0.59 -3.14
CA ASP A 41 -15.45 -0.33 -2.01
C ASP A 41 -14.26 -0.13 -1.07
N TYR A 42 -13.32 0.76 -1.43
CA TYR A 42 -12.08 0.96 -0.69
C TYR A 42 -12.02 2.31 -0.01
N TYR A 43 -11.94 2.30 1.32
CA TYR A 43 -11.87 3.49 2.16
C TYR A 43 -10.75 4.47 1.74
N TYR A 44 -9.60 3.95 1.32
CA TYR A 44 -8.49 4.80 0.86
C TYR A 44 -8.71 5.45 -0.51
N LEU A 45 -9.73 5.06 -1.27
CA LEU A 45 -10.03 5.63 -2.58
C LEU A 45 -11.25 6.56 -2.58
N THR A 46 -12.03 6.58 -1.50
CA THR A 46 -13.31 7.30 -1.41
C THR A 46 -13.30 8.51 -0.47
N GLN A 47 -12.23 8.75 0.30
CA GLN A 47 -12.20 9.85 1.28
C GLN A 47 -12.24 11.25 0.66
N GLY A 48 -11.69 11.41 -0.55
CA GLY A 48 -11.79 12.67 -1.28
C GLY A 48 -13.10 12.86 -2.05
N GLU A 49 -14.07 11.95 -1.88
CA GLU A 49 -15.40 12.01 -2.53
C GLU A 49 -15.36 12.04 -4.07
N THR A 50 -14.22 11.69 -4.66
CA THR A 50 -14.06 11.55 -6.11
C THR A 50 -13.18 10.36 -6.47
N ILE A 51 -13.60 9.61 -7.48
CA ILE A 51 -12.86 8.47 -8.04
C ILE A 51 -12.53 8.65 -9.52
N THR A 52 -13.22 9.59 -10.18
CA THR A 52 -13.06 9.92 -11.60
C THR A 52 -12.17 11.15 -11.79
N CYS A 53 -11.54 11.26 -12.95
CA CYS A 53 -10.78 12.44 -13.34
C CYS A 53 -11.02 12.68 -14.82
N ASP A 54 -11.55 13.86 -15.13
CA ASP A 54 -11.95 14.21 -16.50
C ASP A 54 -10.76 14.14 -17.46
N GLY A 55 -11.01 13.55 -18.64
CA GLY A 55 -10.01 13.41 -19.69
C GLY A 55 -8.96 12.33 -19.47
N ARG A 56 -9.12 11.46 -18.46
CA ARG A 56 -8.21 10.33 -18.19
C ARG A 56 -8.88 8.99 -18.44
N ASP A 57 -8.19 8.12 -19.18
CA ASP A 57 -8.54 6.71 -19.32
C ASP A 57 -7.62 5.87 -18.43
N ASP A 58 -8.09 5.58 -17.20
CA ASP A 58 -7.30 4.84 -16.21
C ASP A 58 -6.93 3.42 -16.69
N ALA A 59 -7.75 2.78 -17.55
CA ALA A 59 -7.45 1.46 -18.09
C ALA A 59 -6.34 1.51 -19.17
N ALA A 60 -6.38 2.51 -20.06
CA ALA A 60 -5.30 2.74 -21.01
C ALA A 60 -3.98 3.07 -20.29
N GLU A 61 -4.04 3.96 -19.30
CA GLU A 61 -2.89 4.35 -18.47
C GLU A 61 -2.27 3.14 -17.74
N PHE A 62 -3.07 2.17 -17.30
CA PHE A 62 -2.54 0.94 -16.71
C PHE A 62 -1.71 0.10 -17.70
N ASN A 63 -2.17 0.01 -18.96
CA ASN A 63 -1.42 -0.69 -20.01
C ASN A 63 -0.09 0.01 -20.31
N ASP A 64 -0.09 1.34 -20.31
CA ASP A 64 1.12 2.13 -20.49
C ASP A 64 2.10 1.96 -19.32
N ILE A 65 1.60 1.95 -18.08
CA ILE A 65 2.40 1.67 -16.88
C ILE A 65 3.05 0.28 -16.98
N ARG A 66 2.29 -0.77 -17.31
CA ARG A 66 2.84 -2.13 -17.46
C ARG A 66 3.89 -2.19 -18.56
N SER A 67 3.63 -1.55 -19.69
CA SER A 67 4.57 -1.49 -20.82
C SER A 67 5.86 -0.76 -20.45
N ALA A 68 5.77 0.36 -19.74
CA ALA A 68 6.91 1.10 -19.24
C ALA A 68 7.75 0.27 -18.25
N MET A 69 7.10 -0.46 -17.34
CA MET A 69 7.79 -1.37 -16.42
C MET A 69 8.57 -2.46 -17.19
N LYS A 70 8.03 -2.99 -18.30
CA LYS A 70 8.75 -3.93 -19.16
C LYS A 70 9.97 -3.32 -19.82
N VAL A 71 9.84 -2.11 -20.37
CA VAL A 71 10.98 -1.37 -20.95
C VAL A 71 12.07 -1.11 -19.91
N LEU A 72 11.68 -0.89 -18.65
CA LEU A 72 12.57 -0.67 -17.52
C LEU A 72 13.06 -1.98 -16.86
N MET A 73 12.92 -3.11 -17.55
CA MET A 73 13.43 -4.43 -17.15
C MET A 73 12.84 -4.97 -15.84
N PHE A 74 11.59 -4.63 -15.54
CA PHE A 74 10.83 -5.32 -14.50
C PHE A 74 10.30 -6.65 -15.05
N SER A 75 10.61 -7.74 -14.35
CA SER A 75 10.10 -9.07 -14.67
C SER A 75 8.59 -9.19 -14.38
N ASP A 76 7.90 -10.15 -14.98
CA ASP A 76 6.48 -10.42 -14.67
C ASP A 76 6.24 -10.69 -13.17
N PRO A 77 7.06 -11.49 -12.48
CA PRO A 77 6.93 -11.67 -11.04
C PRO A 77 7.08 -10.36 -10.25
N GLU A 78 8.06 -9.52 -10.59
CA GLU A 78 8.25 -8.23 -9.90
C GLU A 78 7.06 -7.29 -10.08
N ILE A 79 6.49 -7.22 -11.29
CA ILE A 79 5.28 -6.43 -11.55
C ILE A 79 4.13 -6.98 -10.71
N TRP A 80 3.98 -8.31 -10.68
CA TRP A 80 2.92 -8.96 -9.91
C TRP A 80 3.06 -8.71 -8.41
N GLU A 81 4.27 -8.75 -7.84
CA GLU A 81 4.51 -8.43 -6.44
C GLU A 81 4.15 -6.97 -6.10
N ILE A 82 4.42 -6.02 -7.01
CA ILE A 82 3.95 -4.64 -6.84
C ILE A 82 2.42 -4.58 -6.80
N MET A 83 1.74 -5.32 -7.69
CA MET A 83 0.28 -5.38 -7.71
C MET A 83 -0.30 -6.00 -6.44
N LYS A 84 0.32 -7.07 -5.91
CA LYS A 84 -0.05 -7.67 -4.62
C LYS A 84 0.08 -6.67 -3.48
N ILE A 85 1.20 -5.93 -3.42
CA ILE A 85 1.40 -4.90 -2.39
C ILE A 85 0.30 -3.84 -2.50
N LEU A 86 0.05 -3.29 -3.70
CA LEU A 86 -1.01 -2.28 -3.92
C LEU A 86 -2.38 -2.78 -3.49
N GLY A 87 -2.76 -4.02 -3.86
CA GLY A 87 -4.01 -4.64 -3.44
C GLY A 87 -4.09 -4.85 -1.93
N ALA A 88 -3.00 -5.23 -1.28
CA ALA A 88 -2.94 -5.37 0.18
C ALA A 88 -3.20 -4.03 0.88
N LEU A 89 -2.65 -2.92 0.37
CA LEU A 89 -2.89 -1.59 0.96
C LEU A 89 -4.37 -1.19 0.89
N LEU A 90 -5.05 -1.51 -0.22
CA LEU A 90 -6.49 -1.27 -0.36
C LEU A 90 -7.30 -2.07 0.68
N HIS A 91 -6.97 -3.35 0.87
CA HIS A 91 -7.60 -4.18 1.89
C HIS A 91 -7.31 -3.69 3.32
N MET A 92 -6.07 -3.27 3.60
CA MET A 92 -5.72 -2.73 4.91
C MET A 92 -6.58 -1.51 5.25
N GLY A 93 -6.83 -0.61 4.30
CA GLY A 93 -7.68 0.57 4.52
C GLY A 93 -9.10 0.26 4.97
N ASN A 94 -9.62 -0.93 4.65
CA ASN A 94 -10.95 -1.39 5.04
C ASN A 94 -10.96 -2.19 6.35
N ILE A 95 -9.83 -2.38 7.02
CA ILE A 95 -9.81 -3.00 8.35
C ILE A 95 -10.51 -2.06 9.33
N GLN A 96 -11.56 -2.58 9.97
CA GLN A 96 -12.37 -1.88 10.96
C GLN A 96 -12.09 -2.41 12.36
N TYR A 97 -12.01 -1.47 13.29
CA TYR A 97 -11.71 -1.72 14.70
C TYR A 97 -12.92 -1.44 15.57
N ARG A 98 -13.10 -2.25 16.61
CA ARG A 98 -14.05 -2.02 17.70
C ARG A 98 -13.27 -1.81 18.98
N ALA A 99 -13.62 -0.78 19.73
CA ALA A 99 -13.06 -0.53 21.06
C ALA A 99 -13.60 -1.56 22.06
N THR A 100 -12.73 -2.05 22.93
CA THR A 100 -13.06 -2.96 24.04
C THR A 100 -12.17 -2.67 25.23
N ILE A 101 -12.37 -3.39 26.35
CA ILE A 101 -11.57 -3.29 27.55
C ILE A 101 -11.11 -4.69 27.95
N ILE A 102 -9.80 -4.87 28.13
CA ILE A 102 -9.18 -6.11 28.59
C ILE A 102 -8.31 -5.77 29.80
N ASP A 103 -8.52 -6.44 30.94
CA ASP A 103 -7.77 -6.22 32.18
C ASP A 103 -7.70 -4.74 32.65
N ASN A 104 -8.81 -4.00 32.48
CA ASN A 104 -8.93 -2.56 32.74
C ASN A 104 -8.05 -1.66 31.85
N LEU A 105 -7.54 -2.20 30.74
CA LEU A 105 -6.81 -1.45 29.71
C LEU A 105 -7.67 -1.29 28.46
N ASP A 106 -7.50 -0.16 27.78
CA ASP A 106 -8.07 0.04 26.45
C ASP A 106 -7.51 -1.01 25.50
N ALA A 107 -8.42 -1.63 24.76
CA ALA A 107 -8.11 -2.68 23.82
C ALA A 107 -8.95 -2.50 22.55
N THR A 108 -8.59 -3.25 21.52
CA THR A 108 -9.32 -3.25 20.27
C THR A 108 -9.43 -4.65 19.67
N GLU A 109 -10.53 -4.87 18.96
CA GLU A 109 -10.78 -6.06 18.20
C GLU A 109 -11.06 -5.69 16.75
N ILE A 110 -10.61 -6.52 15.81
CA ILE A 110 -10.93 -6.37 14.40
C ILE A 110 -12.32 -6.99 14.16
N ILE A 111 -13.24 -6.19 13.61
CA ILE A 111 -14.66 -6.58 13.43
C ILE A 111 -14.81 -7.69 12.39
N ASP A 112 -14.19 -7.51 11.22
CA ASP A 112 -14.17 -8.48 10.14
C ASP A 112 -12.72 -8.81 9.76
N SER A 113 -12.36 -10.08 9.93
CA SER A 113 -11.04 -10.58 9.60
C SER A 113 -10.80 -10.74 8.09
N ASN A 114 -11.81 -10.63 7.25
CA ASN A 114 -11.72 -10.84 5.80
C ASN A 114 -10.63 -9.97 5.15
N HIS A 115 -10.63 -8.67 5.46
CA HIS A 115 -9.63 -7.74 4.94
C HIS A 115 -8.22 -8.00 5.50
N VAL A 116 -8.10 -8.45 6.74
CA VAL A 116 -6.82 -8.85 7.34
C VAL A 116 -6.27 -10.10 6.66
N VAL A 117 -7.12 -11.11 6.44
CA VAL A 117 -6.75 -12.36 5.75
C VAL A 117 -6.30 -12.07 4.33
N LYS A 118 -7.07 -11.27 3.57
CA LYS A 118 -6.69 -10.87 2.22
C LYS A 118 -5.35 -10.11 2.21
N SER A 119 -5.18 -9.15 3.12
CA SER A 119 -3.92 -8.40 3.25
C SER A 119 -2.76 -9.35 3.53
N ALA A 120 -2.87 -10.19 4.56
CA ALA A 120 -1.84 -11.13 4.99
C ALA A 120 -1.42 -12.10 3.87
N ASN A 121 -2.39 -12.65 3.13
CA ASN A 121 -2.14 -13.52 1.99
C ASN A 121 -1.38 -12.80 0.86
N LEU A 122 -1.70 -11.53 0.59
CA LEU A 122 -1.07 -10.75 -0.48
C LEU A 122 0.36 -10.33 -0.13
N ILE A 123 0.66 -10.01 1.12
CA ILE A 123 2.03 -9.68 1.56
C ILE A 123 2.78 -10.90 2.13
N GLU A 124 2.19 -12.09 2.03
CA GLU A 124 2.76 -13.38 2.41
C GLU A 124 3.27 -13.44 3.86
N VAL A 125 2.47 -12.90 4.78
CA VAL A 125 2.75 -12.95 6.22
C VAL A 125 1.70 -13.78 6.96
N ASP A 126 2.05 -14.24 8.15
CA ASP A 126 1.08 -14.89 9.03
C ASP A 126 -0.02 -13.90 9.45
N LYS A 127 -1.27 -14.35 9.39
CA LYS A 127 -2.44 -13.54 9.72
C LYS A 127 -2.39 -13.06 11.17
N GLN A 128 -2.01 -13.92 12.11
CA GLN A 128 -1.97 -13.56 13.53
C GLN A 128 -0.89 -12.52 13.80
N HIS A 129 0.29 -12.65 13.18
CA HIS A 129 1.32 -11.61 13.28
C HIS A 129 0.85 -10.26 12.75
N LEU A 130 0.06 -10.23 11.66
CA LEU A 130 -0.52 -8.98 11.15
C LEU A 130 -1.58 -8.42 12.11
N VAL A 131 -2.43 -9.26 12.71
CA VAL A 131 -3.38 -8.83 13.74
C VAL A 131 -2.63 -8.20 14.91
N ASP A 132 -1.65 -8.92 15.47
CA ASP A 132 -0.89 -8.46 16.63
C ASP A 132 -0.17 -7.14 16.35
N ALA A 133 0.42 -6.99 15.16
CA ALA A 133 1.06 -5.75 14.72
C ALA A 133 0.08 -4.56 14.60
N LEU A 134 -1.21 -4.82 14.41
CA LEU A 134 -2.26 -3.81 14.24
C LEU A 134 -3.07 -3.55 15.52
N THR A 135 -3.05 -4.45 16.51
CA THR A 135 -3.88 -4.35 17.73
C THR A 135 -3.08 -4.32 19.03
N THR A 136 -1.77 -4.59 18.96
CA THR A 136 -0.89 -4.60 20.14
C THR A 136 0.35 -3.74 19.91
N ARG A 137 0.99 -3.35 21.01
CA ARG A 137 2.30 -2.69 21.01
C ARG A 137 3.26 -3.43 21.93
N THR A 138 4.51 -3.53 21.51
CA THR A 138 5.60 -4.09 22.31
C THR A 138 6.40 -2.95 22.92
N ILE A 139 6.53 -2.95 24.24
CA ILE A 139 7.28 -1.96 25.01
C ILE A 139 8.50 -2.64 25.61
N PHE A 140 9.67 -2.06 25.36
CA PHE A 140 10.92 -2.50 25.98
C PHE A 140 11.23 -1.61 27.18
N ALA A 141 11.23 -2.18 28.39
CA ALA A 141 11.48 -1.46 29.63
C ALA A 141 12.49 -2.22 30.50
N HIS A 142 13.64 -1.61 30.78
CA HIS A 142 14.66 -2.12 31.72
C HIS A 142 15.09 -3.59 31.51
N GLY A 143 15.08 -4.08 30.27
CA GLY A 143 15.45 -5.47 29.93
C GLY A 143 14.25 -6.40 29.72
N ASP A 144 13.04 -5.97 30.11
CA ASP A 144 11.80 -6.71 29.90
C ASP A 144 11.10 -6.28 28.61
N THR A 145 10.43 -7.23 27.99
CA THR A 145 9.58 -7.02 26.81
C THR A 145 8.13 -7.27 27.22
N VAL A 146 7.32 -6.21 27.20
CA VAL A 146 5.90 -6.27 27.58
C VAL A 146 5.04 -6.01 26.35
N VAL A 147 4.12 -6.92 26.05
CA VAL A 147 3.09 -6.73 25.02
C VAL A 147 1.84 -6.16 25.69
N SER A 148 1.29 -5.09 25.13
CA SER A 148 0.12 -4.40 25.65
C SER A 148 -0.88 -4.12 24.52
N THR A 149 -2.18 -4.15 24.85
CA THR A 149 -3.26 -3.82 23.92
C THR A 149 -3.25 -2.35 23.53
N MET A 150 -3.89 -2.02 22.40
CA MET A 150 -4.06 -0.65 21.92
C MET A 150 -5.54 -0.25 21.86
N SER A 151 -5.82 1.04 22.02
CA SER A 151 -7.15 1.59 21.74
C SER A 151 -7.46 1.52 20.24
N ALA A 152 -8.74 1.59 19.88
CA ALA A 152 -9.16 1.59 18.47
C ALA A 152 -8.57 2.78 17.68
N GLU A 153 -8.47 3.96 18.30
CA GLU A 153 -7.85 5.15 17.70
C GLU A 153 -6.37 4.93 17.42
N LEU A 154 -5.61 4.42 18.40
CA LEU A 154 -4.19 4.13 18.21
C LEU A 154 -3.97 3.04 17.15
N SER A 155 -4.84 2.02 17.09
CA SER A 155 -4.79 0.99 16.06
C SER A 155 -5.05 1.53 14.64
N LEU A 156 -5.94 2.52 14.48
CA LEU A 156 -6.14 3.22 13.21
C LEU A 156 -4.87 3.97 12.79
N ASP A 157 -4.24 4.70 13.71
CA ASP A 157 -2.98 5.41 13.44
C ASP A 157 -1.85 4.45 13.06
N VAL A 158 -1.73 3.33 13.77
CA VAL A 158 -0.73 2.28 13.50
C VAL A 158 -0.95 1.66 12.12
N ARG A 159 -2.20 1.32 11.77
CA ARG A 159 -2.55 0.82 10.44
C ARG A 159 -2.13 1.81 9.35
N ASP A 160 -2.48 3.07 9.51
CA ASP A 160 -2.17 4.10 8.52
C ASP A 160 -0.67 4.36 8.41
N ALA A 161 0.06 4.35 9.52
CA ALA A 161 1.52 4.43 9.54
C ALA A 161 2.16 3.21 8.84
N PHE A 162 1.60 2.02 9.05
CA PHE A 162 2.06 0.77 8.43
C PHE A 162 1.88 0.83 6.91
N VAL A 163 0.70 1.24 6.42
CA VAL A 163 0.40 1.45 5.00
C VAL A 163 1.34 2.47 4.36
N LYS A 164 1.53 3.65 5.00
CA LYS A 164 2.49 4.67 4.55
C LYS A 164 3.92 4.11 4.47
N GLY A 165 4.31 3.29 5.43
CA GLY A 165 5.61 2.64 5.51
C GLY A 165 5.84 1.67 4.35
N ILE A 166 4.87 0.79 4.08
CA ILE A 166 4.92 -0.18 2.98
C ILE A 166 4.97 0.55 1.63
N TYR A 167 4.02 1.46 1.38
CA TYR A 167 3.97 2.21 0.12
C TYR A 167 5.26 3.00 -0.13
N GLY A 168 5.78 3.66 0.91
CA GLY A 168 7.04 4.38 0.83
C GLY A 168 8.24 3.48 0.49
N ARG A 169 8.32 2.28 1.08
CA ARG A 169 9.39 1.32 0.77
C ARG A 169 9.27 0.76 -0.64
N MET A 170 8.06 0.40 -1.07
CA MET A 170 7.79 -0.03 -2.45
C MET A 170 8.20 1.04 -3.47
N PHE A 171 7.85 2.31 -3.23
CA PHE A 171 8.24 3.41 -4.10
C PHE A 171 9.76 3.57 -4.20
N VAL A 172 10.47 3.54 -3.08
CA VAL A 172 11.95 3.59 -3.07
C VAL A 172 12.55 2.40 -3.83
N TRP A 173 11.97 1.21 -3.67
CA TRP A 173 12.40 0.02 -4.41
C TRP A 173 12.22 0.20 -5.93
N ILE A 174 11.07 0.70 -6.38
CA ILE A 174 10.79 1.01 -7.79
C ILE A 174 11.82 2.01 -8.33
N VAL A 175 12.07 3.11 -7.62
CA VAL A 175 13.07 4.13 -8.01
C VAL A 175 14.46 3.51 -8.12
N ASN A 176 14.86 2.67 -7.18
CA ASN A 176 16.14 1.98 -7.24
C ASN A 176 16.23 1.03 -8.45
N LYS A 177 15.17 0.29 -8.75
CA LYS A 177 15.11 -0.59 -9.92
C LYS A 177 15.24 0.19 -11.23
N ILE A 178 14.54 1.32 -11.35
CA ILE A 178 14.66 2.24 -12.49
C ILE A 178 16.10 2.75 -12.60
N ASN A 179 16.67 3.24 -11.50
CA ASN A 179 18.04 3.74 -11.47
C ASN A 179 19.03 2.66 -11.90
N SER A 180 18.88 1.42 -11.46
CA SER A 180 19.73 0.30 -11.89
C SER A 180 19.58 -0.02 -13.38
N ALA A 181 18.39 0.15 -13.97
CA ALA A 181 18.15 -0.10 -15.39
C ALA A 181 18.76 0.99 -16.29
N ILE A 182 18.71 2.26 -15.87
CA ILE A 182 19.21 3.40 -16.68
C ILE A 182 20.68 3.74 -16.40
N TYR A 183 21.19 3.38 -15.22
CA TYR A 183 22.57 3.66 -14.83
C TYR A 183 23.53 2.80 -15.63
N LYS A 184 24.41 3.45 -16.39
CA LYS A 184 25.53 2.82 -17.09
C LYS A 184 26.83 3.16 -16.34
N PRO A 185 27.57 2.18 -15.80
CA PRO A 185 28.87 2.40 -15.16
C PRO A 185 29.86 3.08 -16.11
N LYS A 186 30.78 3.89 -15.57
CA LYS A 186 31.77 4.63 -16.36
C LYS A 186 32.68 3.67 -17.14
N ALA A 187 32.72 3.81 -18.46
CA ALA A 187 33.73 3.18 -19.31
C ALA A 187 34.90 4.12 -19.69
N GLY A 188 35.04 5.28 -19.04
CA GLY A 188 36.11 6.25 -19.36
C GLY A 188 36.06 7.56 -18.56
N VAL A 189 37.06 8.42 -18.79
CA VAL A 189 37.21 9.75 -18.17
C VAL A 189 36.35 10.76 -18.93
N GLY A 190 35.32 11.30 -18.26
CA GLY A 190 34.51 12.43 -18.75
C GLY A 190 33.07 12.06 -19.09
N ARG A 191 32.14 12.29 -18.16
CA ARG A 191 30.70 12.35 -18.45
C ARG A 191 30.16 13.65 -17.89
N THR A 192 29.60 14.48 -18.77
CA THR A 192 28.80 15.64 -18.40
C THR A 192 27.36 15.20 -18.17
N SER A 193 26.68 15.82 -17.22
CA SER A 193 25.27 15.58 -16.92
C SER A 193 24.55 16.91 -16.79
N ILE A 194 23.34 17.00 -17.32
CA ILE A 194 22.45 18.14 -17.13
C ILE A 194 21.37 17.70 -16.14
N GLY A 195 21.31 18.35 -14.99
CA GLY A 195 20.25 18.15 -14.02
C GLY A 195 19.03 18.98 -14.38
N VAL A 196 17.85 18.39 -14.30
CA VAL A 196 16.56 19.07 -14.41
C VAL A 196 15.91 18.97 -13.03
N LEU A 197 15.58 20.12 -12.43
CA LEU A 197 14.87 20.24 -11.16
C LEU A 197 13.40 20.57 -11.41
#